data_AF-A0A7S4HIB0-F1
#
_entry.id   AF-A0A7S4HIB0-F1
#
_cell.length_a   1.000
_cell.length_b   1.000
_cell.length_c   1.000
_cell.angle_alpha   90.00
_cell.angle_beta   90.00
_cell.angle_gamma   90.00
#
_symmetry.space_group_name_H-M   'P 1'
#
loop_
_entity.id
_entity.type
_entity.pdbx_description
1 polymer ?
#
loop_
_entity_poly.entity_id
_entity_poly.type
_entity_poly.pdbx_seq_one_letter_code
_entity_poly.pdbx_strand_id
1 'polypeptide(L)'
;ELLGKGVSYCATCDGAFYCDREIAVVGSNQEAIEEADFLTKFASTLHWITPSDPSVEDTHAQQVLSRPNVKHWSKTHVDCIEGDASGVTGIRLKQRKGDAEAQQLAVEGVFIYGAGSKPITDFLEEKVAVKDDGGVWVDEDMATNVPGVFAIGDICNKPHKQAVVAASDGCVAAMSIERYLKGRRNIRVDWSHK
;
A
#
# COMPACT_ATOMS: atom_id res chain seq x y z
N GLU A 1 14.35 -9.89 3.06
CA GLU A 1 14.75 -11.06 2.23
C GLU A 1 13.58 -11.69 1.48
N LEU A 2 12.39 -11.82 2.07
CA LEU A 2 11.20 -12.44 1.43
C LEU A 2 10.31 -11.47 0.61
N LEU A 3 10.77 -10.24 0.35
CA LEU A 3 10.05 -9.26 -0.46
C LEU A 3 9.89 -9.78 -1.90
N GLY A 4 8.66 -9.79 -2.43
CA GLY A 4 8.36 -10.35 -3.75
C GLY A 4 8.44 -11.88 -3.82
N LYS A 5 8.64 -12.56 -2.69
CA LYS A 5 8.64 -14.02 -2.53
C LYS A 5 7.66 -14.47 -1.44
N GLY A 6 6.47 -13.87 -1.42
CA GLY A 6 5.47 -14.11 -0.37
C GLY A 6 5.14 -12.88 0.46
N VAL A 7 6.10 -11.96 0.68
CA VAL A 7 5.81 -10.67 1.33
C VAL A 7 5.42 -9.63 0.27
N SER A 8 4.25 -9.02 0.46
CA SER A 8 3.69 -7.98 -0.43
C SER A 8 3.13 -6.79 0.34
N TYR A 9 3.02 -5.67 -0.37
CA TYR A 9 2.41 -4.41 0.07
C TYR A 9 1.31 -3.94 -0.90
N CYS A 10 0.93 -4.77 -1.89
CA CYS A 10 -0.08 -4.44 -2.88
C CYS A 10 -0.93 -5.67 -3.18
N ALA A 11 -2.12 -5.76 -2.57
CA ALA A 11 -3.00 -6.91 -2.79
C ALA A 11 -3.57 -6.91 -4.21
N THR A 12 -3.87 -5.73 -4.77
CA THR A 12 -4.34 -5.62 -6.15
C THR A 12 -3.32 -6.09 -7.18
N CYS A 13 -2.02 -5.99 -6.88
CA CYS A 13 -0.94 -6.46 -7.74
C CYS A 13 -0.77 -7.98 -7.65
N ASP A 14 -0.71 -8.51 -6.42
CA ASP A 14 -0.23 -9.87 -6.18
C ASP A 14 -1.32 -10.87 -5.76
N GLY A 15 -2.51 -10.40 -5.39
CA GLY A 15 -3.58 -11.21 -4.78
C GLY A 15 -4.01 -12.40 -5.64
N ALA A 16 -4.03 -12.24 -6.96
CA ALA A 16 -4.38 -13.32 -7.89
C ALA A 16 -3.39 -14.51 -7.85
N PHE A 17 -2.15 -14.32 -7.42
CA PHE A 17 -1.17 -15.39 -7.28
C PHE A 17 -1.44 -16.32 -6.08
N TYR A 18 -2.32 -15.90 -5.17
CA TYR A 18 -2.68 -16.62 -3.95
C TYR A 18 -4.08 -17.26 -4.00
N CYS A 19 -4.57 -17.55 -5.21
CA CYS A 19 -5.81 -18.31 -5.38
C CYS A 19 -5.71 -19.67 -4.64
N ASP A 20 -6.71 -19.96 -3.81
CA ASP A 20 -6.81 -21.16 -2.97
C ASP A 20 -5.68 -21.35 -1.94
N ARG A 21 -4.88 -20.32 -1.67
CA ARG A 21 -3.80 -20.34 -0.68
C ARG A 21 -4.20 -19.70 0.65
N GLU A 22 -3.54 -20.11 1.74
CA GLU A 22 -3.66 -19.44 3.04
C GLU A 22 -2.70 -18.24 3.08
N ILE A 23 -3.22 -17.07 3.43
CA ILE A 23 -2.45 -15.82 3.49
C ILE A 23 -2.72 -15.05 4.77
N ALA A 24 -1.83 -14.12 5.10
CA ALA A 24 -1.97 -13.20 6.21
C ALA A 24 -2.08 -11.76 5.72
N VAL A 25 -2.95 -10.97 6.37
CA VAL A 25 -2.99 -9.51 6.22
C VAL A 25 -2.70 -8.88 7.57
N VAL A 26 -1.75 -7.96 7.63
CA VAL A 26 -1.29 -7.32 8.86
C VAL A 26 -1.62 -5.84 8.82
N GLY A 27 -2.48 -5.37 9.73
CA GLY A 27 -2.86 -3.96 9.80
C GLY A 27 -4.32 -3.76 10.16
N SER A 28 -4.66 -2.58 10.66
CA SER A 28 -6.03 -2.25 11.12
C SER A 28 -6.50 -0.87 10.65
N ASN A 29 -5.83 -0.28 9.66
CA ASN A 29 -6.25 0.97 9.04
C ASN A 29 -7.23 0.67 7.88
N GLN A 30 -7.83 1.72 7.30
CA GLN A 30 -8.80 1.60 6.22
C GLN A 30 -8.24 0.82 5.01
N GLU A 31 -6.99 1.06 4.64
CA GLU A 31 -6.29 0.36 3.56
C GLU A 31 -6.20 -1.15 3.85
N ALA A 32 -5.77 -1.53 5.05
CA ALA A 32 -5.69 -2.94 5.45
C ALA A 32 -7.05 -3.65 5.37
N ILE A 33 -8.13 -2.93 5.74
CA ILE A 33 -9.50 -3.44 5.70
C ILE A 33 -9.95 -3.67 4.24
N GLU A 34 -9.76 -2.69 3.37
CA GLU A 34 -10.14 -2.77 1.95
C GLU A 34 -9.33 -3.84 1.19
N GLU A 35 -8.03 -3.91 1.44
CA GLU A 35 -7.14 -4.88 0.82
C GLU A 35 -7.41 -6.30 1.35
N ALA A 36 -7.75 -6.46 2.64
CA ALA A 36 -8.22 -7.73 3.18
C ALA A 36 -9.52 -8.17 2.49
N ASP A 37 -10.52 -7.28 2.37
CA ASP A 37 -11.77 -7.59 1.68
C ASP A 37 -11.52 -8.05 0.24
N PHE A 38 -10.63 -7.37 -0.48
CA PHE A 38 -10.22 -7.75 -1.82
C PHE A 38 -9.61 -9.15 -1.88
N LEU A 39 -8.67 -9.45 -0.97
CA LEU A 39 -7.94 -10.71 -0.92
C LEU A 39 -8.81 -11.92 -0.60
N THR A 40 -9.91 -11.75 0.15
CA THR A 40 -10.85 -12.85 0.42
C THR A 40 -11.51 -13.43 -0.83
N LYS A 41 -11.43 -12.75 -1.99
CA LYS A 41 -11.91 -13.27 -3.27
C LYS A 41 -11.01 -14.36 -3.87
N PHE A 42 -9.76 -14.45 -3.40
CA PHE A 42 -8.74 -15.37 -3.93
C PHE A 42 -8.31 -16.40 -2.90
N ALA A 43 -8.06 -15.96 -1.65
CA ALA A 43 -7.50 -16.81 -0.62
C ALA A 43 -8.48 -17.89 -0.13
N SER A 44 -7.97 -19.10 0.12
CA SER A 44 -8.75 -20.14 0.78
C SER A 44 -9.00 -19.81 2.25
N THR A 45 -8.00 -19.23 2.93
CA THR A 45 -8.14 -18.62 4.26
C THR A 45 -7.33 -17.33 4.33
N LEU A 46 -7.94 -16.26 4.83
CA LEU A 46 -7.32 -14.99 5.14
C LEU A 46 -7.17 -14.82 6.65
N HIS A 47 -5.93 -14.78 7.13
CA HIS A 47 -5.59 -14.51 8.51
C HIS A 47 -5.40 -13.01 8.72
N TRP A 48 -6.40 -12.34 9.28
CA TRP A 48 -6.34 -10.90 9.51
C TRP A 48 -5.75 -10.62 10.89
N ILE A 49 -4.54 -10.06 10.95
CA ILE A 49 -3.79 -9.84 12.18
C ILE A 49 -3.80 -8.35 12.52
N THR A 50 -4.36 -8.04 13.70
CA THR A 50 -4.53 -6.65 14.12
C THR A 50 -3.93 -6.38 15.51
N PRO A 51 -3.24 -5.25 15.71
CA PRO A 51 -2.70 -4.86 17.02
C PRO A 51 -3.80 -4.48 18.01
N SER A 52 -4.97 -4.09 17.50
CA SER A 52 -6.19 -3.76 18.24
C SER A 52 -7.41 -4.25 17.47
N ASP A 53 -8.53 -4.44 18.15
CA ASP A 53 -9.80 -4.80 17.50
C ASP A 53 -10.30 -3.64 16.63
N PRO A 54 -10.85 -3.92 15.43
CA PRO A 54 -11.55 -2.90 14.67
C PRO A 54 -12.80 -2.42 15.43
N SER A 55 -13.23 -1.18 15.17
CA SER A 55 -14.45 -0.64 15.79
C SER A 55 -15.67 -1.47 15.39
N VAL A 56 -16.59 -1.68 16.33
CA VAL A 56 -17.89 -2.30 16.04
C VAL A 56 -18.77 -1.42 15.15
N GLU A 57 -18.49 -0.12 15.11
CA GLU A 57 -19.19 0.86 14.25
C GLU A 57 -18.61 0.88 12.82
N ASP A 58 -17.43 0.31 12.61
CA ASP A 58 -16.82 0.19 11.28
C ASP A 58 -17.47 -0.97 10.52
N THR A 59 -18.49 -0.64 9.75
CA THR A 59 -19.29 -1.60 8.99
C THR A 59 -18.44 -2.39 7.98
N HIS A 60 -17.39 -1.81 7.42
CA HIS A 60 -16.52 -2.49 6.46
C HIS A 60 -15.65 -3.53 7.16
N ALA A 61 -15.05 -3.17 8.31
CA ALA A 61 -14.34 -4.14 9.12
C ALA A 61 -15.25 -5.30 9.57
N GLN A 62 -16.48 -5.00 9.98
CA GLN A 62 -17.44 -6.06 10.36
C GLN A 62 -17.83 -6.95 9.18
N GLN A 63 -17.95 -6.40 7.96
CA GLN A 63 -18.18 -7.19 6.75
C GLN A 63 -17.02 -8.15 6.50
N VAL A 64 -15.76 -7.70 6.57
CA VAL A 64 -14.59 -8.56 6.41
C VAL A 64 -14.58 -9.67 7.47
N LEU A 65 -14.85 -9.34 8.73
CA LEU A 65 -14.93 -10.34 9.82
C LEU A 65 -16.04 -11.37 9.62
N SER A 66 -17.14 -10.99 8.95
CA SER A 66 -18.25 -11.90 8.68
C SER A 66 -17.98 -12.91 7.56
N ARG A 67 -16.89 -12.73 6.78
CA ARG A 67 -16.57 -13.62 5.67
C ARG A 67 -16.12 -15.00 6.18
N PRO A 68 -16.63 -16.10 5.59
CA PRO A 68 -16.39 -17.45 6.11
C PRO A 68 -14.93 -17.91 6.02
N ASN A 69 -14.15 -17.31 5.10
CA ASN A 69 -12.73 -17.60 4.93
C ASN A 69 -11.82 -16.63 5.70
N VAL A 70 -12.35 -15.79 6.60
CA VAL A 70 -11.54 -14.87 7.41
C VAL A 70 -11.35 -15.40 8.84
N LYS A 71 -10.10 -15.47 9.28
CA LYS A 71 -9.72 -15.78 10.67
C LYS A 71 -9.06 -14.55 11.28
N HIS A 72 -9.69 -13.94 12.28
CA HIS A 72 -9.19 -12.73 12.92
C HIS A 72 -8.28 -13.04 14.13
N TRP A 73 -7.08 -12.45 14.11
CA TRP A 73 -6.08 -12.54 15.18
C TRP A 73 -6.02 -11.18 15.89
N SER A 74 -6.94 -11.01 16.83
CA SER A 74 -7.05 -9.82 17.69
C SER A 74 -5.82 -9.64 18.58
N LYS A 75 -5.39 -8.38 18.79
CA LYS A 75 -4.33 -7.99 19.74
C LYS A 75 -3.04 -8.80 19.56
N THR A 76 -2.74 -9.08 18.29
CA THR A 76 -1.67 -9.96 17.85
C THR A 76 -0.74 -9.18 16.93
N HIS A 77 0.56 -9.45 17.05
CA HIS A 77 1.60 -8.91 16.19
C HIS A 77 2.35 -10.05 15.51
N VAL A 78 2.84 -9.80 14.29
CA VAL A 78 3.79 -10.68 13.63
C VAL A 78 5.17 -10.40 14.20
N ASP A 79 5.76 -11.40 14.84
CA ASP A 79 7.11 -11.35 15.41
C ASP A 79 8.17 -11.71 14.36
N CYS A 80 7.87 -12.68 13.50
CA CYS A 80 8.77 -13.14 12.45
C CYS A 80 7.98 -13.63 11.23
N ILE A 81 8.51 -13.40 10.03
CA ILE A 81 8.05 -14.02 8.79
C ILE A 81 9.08 -15.06 8.40
N GLU A 82 8.64 -16.31 8.25
CA GLU A 82 9.47 -17.47 7.97
C GLU A 82 9.32 -17.86 6.49
N GLY A 83 10.40 -18.33 5.90
CA GLY A 83 10.43 -18.73 4.50
C GLY A 83 11.73 -19.42 4.12
N ASP A 84 11.71 -20.05 2.95
CA ASP A 84 12.86 -20.74 2.36
C ASP A 84 13.18 -20.19 0.95
N ALA A 85 13.93 -20.95 0.15
CA ALA A 85 14.30 -20.54 -1.21
C ALA A 85 13.08 -20.31 -2.14
N SER A 86 11.96 -20.98 -1.86
CA SER A 86 10.71 -20.88 -2.62
C SER A 86 9.82 -19.70 -2.20
N GLY A 87 10.01 -19.17 -1.00
CA GLY A 87 9.29 -18.01 -0.50
C GLY A 87 8.81 -18.17 0.94
N VAL A 88 7.80 -17.40 1.32
CA VAL A 88 7.17 -17.46 2.64
C VAL A 88 6.53 -18.83 2.86
N THR A 89 6.78 -19.41 4.03
CA THR A 89 6.18 -20.67 4.48
C THR A 89 5.35 -20.51 5.75
N GLY A 90 5.50 -19.40 6.46
CA GLY A 90 4.71 -19.10 7.64
C GLY A 90 5.06 -17.79 8.33
N ILE A 91 4.34 -17.53 9.42
CA ILE A 91 4.59 -16.42 10.31
C ILE A 91 4.54 -16.88 11.76
N ARG A 92 5.30 -16.20 12.60
CA ARG A 92 5.23 -16.34 14.05
C ARG A 92 4.46 -15.18 14.64
N LEU A 93 3.41 -15.51 15.37
CA LEU A 93 2.49 -14.57 16.00
C LEU A 93 2.81 -14.43 17.49
N LYS A 94 2.68 -13.20 17.99
CA LYS A 94 2.83 -12.86 19.41
C LYS A 94 1.64 -12.04 19.89
N GLN A 95 0.95 -12.53 20.91
CA GLN A 95 -0.17 -11.82 21.54
C GLN A 95 0.33 -10.88 22.64
N ARG A 96 -0.35 -9.75 22.83
CA ARG A 96 0.08 -8.69 23.77
C ARG A 96 -0.07 -9.08 25.25
N LYS A 97 -0.82 -10.12 25.61
CA LYS A 97 -0.95 -10.59 27.00
C LYS A 97 0.17 -11.57 27.37
N GLY A 98 1.24 -11.02 27.93
CA GLY A 98 2.05 -11.58 29.03
C GLY A 98 2.81 -12.89 28.82
N ASP A 99 2.14 -13.99 28.48
CA ASP A 99 2.67 -15.35 28.63
C ASP A 99 2.19 -16.33 27.54
N ALA A 100 1.56 -15.84 26.46
CA ALA A 100 1.15 -16.71 25.37
C ALA A 100 2.39 -17.18 24.59
N GLU A 101 2.57 -18.50 24.46
CA GLU A 101 3.58 -19.08 23.58
C GLU A 101 3.41 -18.53 22.16
N ALA A 102 4.54 -18.26 21.50
CA ALA A 102 4.54 -17.77 20.13
C ALA A 102 3.88 -18.81 19.24
N GLN A 103 2.83 -18.41 18.51
CA GLN A 103 2.07 -19.31 17.66
C GLN A 103 2.63 -19.30 16.26
N GLN A 104 2.93 -20.48 15.72
CA GLN A 104 3.34 -20.63 14.33
C GLN A 104 2.11 -20.81 13.46
N LEU A 105 2.03 -20.04 12.38
CA LEU A 105 0.95 -20.08 11.44
C LEU A 105 1.52 -20.28 10.04
N ALA A 106 1.15 -21.39 9.39
CA ALA A 106 1.52 -21.64 8.01
C ALA A 106 0.70 -20.72 7.09
N VAL A 107 1.41 -19.94 6.28
CA VAL A 107 0.84 -19.06 5.26
C VAL A 107 1.83 -19.00 4.10
N GLU A 108 1.31 -18.81 2.90
CA GLU A 108 2.13 -18.72 1.69
C GLU A 108 2.38 -17.27 1.27
N GLY A 109 1.57 -16.33 1.77
CA GLY A 109 1.67 -14.90 1.50
C GLY A 109 1.37 -14.04 2.74
N VAL A 110 2.07 -12.92 2.86
CA VAL A 110 1.91 -11.95 3.95
C VAL A 110 1.83 -10.54 3.36
N PHE A 111 0.68 -9.90 3.52
CA PHE A 111 0.40 -8.55 3.06
C PHE A 111 0.46 -7.58 4.24
N ILE A 112 1.30 -6.55 4.16
CA ILE A 112 1.63 -5.69 5.31
C ILE A 112 1.14 -4.26 5.08
N TYR A 113 0.26 -3.79 5.97
CA TYR A 113 -0.36 -2.47 5.95
C TYR A 113 -0.27 -1.80 7.34
N GLY A 114 0.94 -1.77 7.92
CA GLY A 114 1.14 -1.49 9.35
C GLY A 114 1.42 -0.03 9.75
N ALA A 115 2.01 0.80 8.89
CA ALA A 115 2.50 2.14 9.27
C ALA A 115 1.64 3.30 8.75
N GLY A 116 0.61 3.01 7.97
CA GLY A 116 -0.16 4.02 7.23
C GLY A 116 0.57 4.49 5.97
N SER A 117 -0.20 4.76 4.92
CA SER A 117 0.26 5.18 3.60
C SER A 117 0.44 6.71 3.52
N LYS A 118 1.09 7.33 4.51
CA LYS A 118 1.26 8.79 4.50
C LYS A 118 2.38 9.19 3.51
N PRO A 119 2.14 10.20 2.66
CA PRO A 119 3.19 10.83 1.86
C PRO A 119 4.36 11.30 2.74
N ILE A 120 5.58 11.14 2.24
CA ILE A 120 6.79 11.68 2.88
C ILE A 120 6.93 13.14 2.44
N THR A 121 6.41 14.07 3.24
CA THR A 121 6.38 15.52 2.95
C THR A 121 6.99 16.38 4.05
N ASP A 122 7.50 15.76 5.12
CA ASP A 122 8.12 16.41 6.27
C ASP A 122 9.29 17.33 5.89
N PHE A 123 10.09 16.92 4.91
CA PHE A 123 11.24 17.69 4.43
C PHE A 123 10.86 18.99 3.68
N LEU A 124 9.59 19.17 3.31
CA LEU A 124 9.15 20.35 2.54
C LEU A 124 9.02 21.60 3.42
N GLU A 125 8.94 21.46 4.75
CA GLU A 125 8.91 22.57 5.72
C GLU A 125 7.96 23.71 5.31
N GLU A 126 6.75 23.36 4.84
CA GLU A 126 5.71 24.30 4.37
C GLU A 126 6.07 25.16 3.13
N LYS A 127 7.22 24.91 2.48
CA LYS A 127 7.64 25.64 1.27
C LYS A 127 6.78 25.31 0.05
N VAL A 128 6.19 24.13 0.04
CA VAL A 128 5.30 23.63 -1.01
C VAL A 128 3.94 23.34 -0.39
N ALA A 129 2.87 23.70 -1.09
CA ALA A 129 1.50 23.47 -0.65
C ALA A 129 1.20 21.98 -0.52
N VAL A 130 0.73 21.59 0.66
CA VAL A 130 0.29 20.24 0.98
C VAL A 130 -1.21 20.29 1.28
N LYS A 131 -1.96 19.37 0.70
CA LYS A 131 -3.40 19.21 0.93
C LYS A 131 -3.67 18.72 2.35
N ASP A 132 -4.91 18.83 2.81
CA ASP A 132 -5.33 18.32 4.13
C ASP A 132 -5.08 16.81 4.31
N ASP A 133 -5.03 16.05 3.20
CA ASP A 133 -4.71 14.62 3.18
C ASP A 133 -3.20 14.31 3.27
N GLY A 134 -2.35 15.34 3.42
CA GLY A 134 -0.89 15.21 3.50
C GLY A 134 -0.17 15.08 2.16
N GLY A 135 -0.89 15.02 1.03
CA GLY A 135 -0.31 14.97 -0.31
C GLY A 135 0.09 16.34 -0.85
N VAL A 136 1.18 16.40 -1.61
CA VAL A 136 1.59 17.62 -2.32
C VAL A 136 0.51 18.01 -3.32
N TRP A 137 0.10 19.28 -3.29
CA TRP A 137 -0.81 19.83 -4.29
C TRP A 137 -0.07 20.05 -5.61
N VAL A 138 -0.69 19.63 -6.71
CA VAL A 138 -0.19 19.87 -8.07
C VAL A 138 -1.35 20.20 -9.01
N ASP A 139 -1.05 20.90 -10.10
CA ASP A 139 -1.96 21.12 -11.22
C ASP A 139 -1.90 19.97 -12.26
N GLU A 140 -2.58 20.16 -13.40
CA GLU A 140 -2.63 19.18 -14.50
C GLU A 140 -1.25 18.90 -15.13
N ASP A 141 -0.31 19.84 -15.02
CA ASP A 141 1.05 19.74 -15.54
C ASP A 141 2.02 19.16 -14.50
N MET A 142 1.50 18.68 -13.36
CA MET A 142 2.24 18.22 -12.16
C MET A 142 3.08 19.32 -11.49
N ALA A 143 2.79 20.59 -11.76
CA ALA A 143 3.47 21.71 -11.14
C ALA A 143 2.87 22.02 -9.77
N THR A 144 3.73 22.36 -8.81
CA THR A 144 3.30 22.80 -7.48
C THR A 144 2.97 24.30 -7.48
N ASN A 145 2.59 24.84 -6.31
CA ASN A 145 2.44 26.29 -6.12
C ASN A 145 3.77 27.07 -6.25
N VAL A 146 4.93 26.40 -6.20
CA VAL A 146 6.25 27.03 -6.34
C VAL A 146 6.71 26.90 -7.79
N PRO A 147 6.95 28.01 -8.51
CA PRO A 147 7.40 27.97 -9.90
C PRO A 147 8.69 27.16 -10.06
N GLY A 148 8.68 26.20 -11.00
CA GLY A 148 9.82 25.33 -11.28
C GLY A 148 9.95 24.11 -10.37
N VAL A 149 9.05 23.95 -9.39
CA VAL A 149 8.98 22.76 -8.53
C VAL A 149 7.78 21.90 -8.93
N PHE A 150 8.04 20.60 -9.11
CA PHE A 150 7.07 19.60 -9.55
C PHE A 150 7.04 18.45 -8.54
N ALA A 151 5.91 17.74 -8.47
CA ALA A 151 5.75 16.56 -7.64
C ALA A 151 4.99 15.47 -8.40
N ILE A 152 5.39 14.20 -8.23
CA ILE A 152 4.87 13.08 -9.01
C ILE A 152 4.65 11.84 -8.15
N GLY A 153 3.67 11.02 -8.54
CA GLY A 153 3.38 9.76 -7.88
C GLY A 153 2.77 9.93 -6.50
N ASP A 154 3.04 8.97 -5.62
CA ASP A 154 2.31 8.81 -4.36
C ASP A 154 2.52 9.94 -3.35
N ILE A 155 3.55 10.80 -3.54
CA ILE A 155 3.73 12.01 -2.73
C ILE A 155 2.57 13.00 -2.89
N CYS A 156 1.85 12.95 -4.03
CA CYS A 156 0.66 13.75 -4.29
C CYS A 156 -0.59 13.19 -3.60
N ASN A 157 -0.48 12.03 -2.95
CA ASN A 157 -1.58 11.29 -2.30
C ASN A 157 -2.83 11.15 -3.18
N LYS A 158 -2.65 10.75 -4.43
CA LYS A 158 -3.78 10.38 -5.28
C LYS A 158 -4.40 9.08 -4.76
N PRO A 159 -5.70 8.83 -5.04
CA PRO A 159 -6.34 7.56 -4.68
C PRO A 159 -5.64 6.34 -5.33
N HIS A 160 -5.09 6.51 -6.54
CA HIS A 160 -4.49 5.43 -7.32
C HIS A 160 -2.99 5.31 -7.08
N LYS A 161 -2.60 4.52 -6.06
CA LYS A 161 -1.20 4.26 -5.70
C LYS A 161 -0.64 3.09 -6.51
N GLN A 162 -0.39 3.32 -7.80
CA GLN A 162 0.04 2.28 -8.74
C GLN A 162 1.25 2.75 -9.55
N ALA A 163 2.20 1.85 -9.79
CA ALA A 163 3.44 2.18 -10.49
C ALA A 163 3.21 2.81 -11.87
N VAL A 164 2.21 2.33 -12.62
CA VAL A 164 1.86 2.88 -13.94
C VAL A 164 1.29 4.30 -13.86
N VAL A 165 0.54 4.61 -12.80
CA VAL A 165 0.00 5.96 -12.56
C VAL A 165 1.13 6.91 -12.18
N ALA A 166 2.02 6.49 -11.27
CA ALA A 166 3.20 7.28 -10.90
C ALA A 166 4.15 7.50 -12.10
N ALA A 167 4.32 6.51 -12.97
CA ALA A 167 5.09 6.65 -14.20
C ALA A 167 4.43 7.64 -15.18
N SER A 168 3.11 7.62 -15.30
CA SER A 168 2.35 8.60 -16.08
C SER A 168 2.55 10.02 -15.55
N ASP A 169 2.47 10.22 -14.23
CA ASP A 169 2.75 11.51 -13.59
C ASP A 169 4.18 11.99 -13.90
N GLY A 170 5.17 11.08 -13.82
CA GLY A 170 6.55 11.36 -14.20
C GLY A 170 6.71 11.82 -15.65
N CYS A 171 5.99 11.19 -16.58
CA CYS A 171 6.00 11.57 -17.99
C CYS A 171 5.44 12.99 -18.19
N VAL A 172 4.27 13.28 -17.61
CA VAL A 172 3.64 14.61 -17.67
C VAL A 172 4.58 15.67 -17.10
N ALA A 173 5.11 15.46 -15.89
CA ALA A 173 6.02 16.39 -15.26
C ALA A 173 7.29 16.63 -16.09
N ALA A 174 7.90 15.58 -16.66
CA ALA A 174 9.11 15.72 -17.47
C ALA A 174 8.89 16.60 -18.70
N MET A 175 7.76 16.42 -19.39
CA MET A 175 7.38 17.23 -20.55
C MET A 175 7.08 18.70 -20.15
N SER A 176 6.44 18.90 -19.00
CA SER A 176 6.17 20.23 -18.42
C SER A 176 7.44 20.95 -17.97
N ILE A 177 8.40 20.22 -17.38
CA ILE A 177 9.73 20.72 -17.02
C ILE A 177 10.48 21.16 -18.28
N GLU A 178 10.47 20.36 -19.36
CA GLU A 178 11.13 20.75 -20.61
C GLU A 178 10.54 22.05 -21.18
N ARG A 179 9.21 22.20 -21.12
CA ARG A 179 8.51 23.42 -21.53
C ARG A 179 8.93 24.61 -20.67
N TYR A 180 8.95 24.45 -19.34
CA TYR A 180 9.32 25.47 -18.38
C TYR A 180 10.77 25.96 -18.57
N LEU A 181 11.74 25.04 -18.63
CA LEU A 181 13.16 25.36 -18.78
C LEU A 181 13.49 26.02 -20.12
N LYS A 182 12.79 25.64 -21.20
CA LYS A 182 13.03 26.19 -22.54
C LYS A 182 12.16 27.40 -22.88
N GLY A 183 11.31 27.86 -21.96
CA GLY A 183 10.39 28.99 -22.18
C GLY A 183 9.44 28.77 -23.36
N ARG A 184 9.06 27.52 -23.63
CA ARG A 184 8.17 27.20 -24.77
C ARG A 184 6.73 27.56 -24.44
N ARG A 185 5.99 28.03 -25.45
CA ARG A 185 4.53 28.23 -25.33
C ARG A 185 3.76 26.92 -25.22
N ASN A 186 4.21 25.88 -25.92
CA ASN A 186 3.51 24.60 -26.01
C ASN A 186 4.40 23.44 -25.52
N ILE A 187 3.77 22.37 -25.03
CA ILE A 187 4.45 21.10 -24.76
C ILE A 187 4.93 20.49 -26.09
N ARG A 188 6.17 20.00 -26.11
CA ARG A 188 6.69 19.22 -27.24
C ARG A 188 6.39 17.75 -26.97
N VAL A 189 5.71 17.11 -27.91
CA VAL A 189 5.50 15.66 -27.88
C VAL A 189 6.80 14.91 -28.19
N ASP A 190 7.04 13.81 -27.49
CA ASP A 190 8.17 12.91 -27.74
C ASP A 190 7.70 11.70 -28.55
N TRP A 191 7.60 11.89 -29.86
CA TRP A 191 7.19 10.83 -30.79
C TRP A 191 8.40 10.36 -31.60
N SER A 192 8.57 9.03 -31.66
CA SER A 192 9.50 8.42 -32.59
C SER A 192 8.86 8.32 -33.97
N HIS A 193 9.42 9.03 -34.94
CA HIS A 193 9.08 8.86 -36.34
C HIS A 193 10.05 7.86 -36.98
N LYS A 194 9.50 6.87 -37.69
CA LYS A 194 10.28 5.98 -38.56
C LYS A 194 10.66 6.70 -39.84
#